data_AF-A0AAV7TYU0-F1
#
_entry.id   AF-A0AAV7TYU0-F1
#
_cell.length_a   1.000
_cell.length_b   1.000
_cell.length_c   1.000
_cell.angle_alpha   90.00
_cell.angle_beta   90.00
_cell.angle_gamma   90.00
#
_symmetry.space_group_name_H-M   'P 1'
#
loop_
_entity.id
_entity.type
_entity.pdbx_description
1 polymer ?
#
loop_
_entity_poly.entity_id
_entity_poly.type
_entity_poly.pdbx_seq_one_letter_code
_entity_poly.pdbx_strand_id
1 'polypeptide(L)'
;MTPPSSAAQTANPHPADDTARILQEITAVGRRLEAMDLKISDLSAASTSIRADIARFQVTVTDFDNHLTTIENQIADLPAQDGEIQSLQIKITDLEDRRRRDNIRFFGIPEHKEGSDVKSFPTNVLPELTGLDFSPPLEFQRAHRIRPLHKAPPG
;
A
#
# COMPACT_ATOMS: atom_id res chain seq x y z
N MET A 1 -78.70 1.97 76.47
CA MET A 1 -79.16 0.79 75.71
C MET A 1 -78.68 0.96 74.27
N THR A 2 -77.89 0.01 73.79
CA THR A 2 -77.39 -0.20 72.41
C THR A 2 -78.01 -1.51 71.87
N PRO A 3 -77.74 -1.96 70.62
CA PRO A 3 -77.28 -1.26 69.41
C PRO A 3 -78.54 -1.07 68.49
N PRO A 4 -78.65 -1.39 67.17
CA PRO A 4 -77.70 -1.52 66.04
C PRO A 4 -77.67 -0.22 65.18
N SER A 5 -76.84 0.01 64.14
CA SER A 5 -75.92 -0.79 63.31
C SER A 5 -76.50 -1.51 62.07
N SER A 6 -75.67 -1.66 61.03
CA SER A 6 -75.94 -2.28 59.71
C SER A 6 -76.82 -1.47 58.73
N ALA A 7 -76.45 -1.23 57.47
CA ALA A 7 -75.16 -1.40 56.79
C ALA A 7 -75.05 -0.38 55.65
N ALA A 8 -73.83 -0.04 55.24
CA ALA A 8 -73.60 0.74 54.03
C ALA A 8 -74.12 -0.05 52.82
N GLN A 9 -75.10 0.50 52.11
CA GLN A 9 -75.66 -0.13 50.92
C GLN A 9 -74.66 0.01 49.77
N THR A 10 -73.80 -1.01 49.63
CA THR A 10 -72.96 -1.20 48.44
C THR A 10 -73.88 -1.31 47.23
N ALA A 11 -73.95 -0.25 46.43
CA ALA A 11 -74.66 -0.27 45.17
C ALA A 11 -74.01 -1.33 44.27
N ASN A 12 -74.72 -2.45 44.04
CA ASN A 12 -74.29 -3.43 43.06
C ASN A 12 -74.18 -2.73 41.69
N PRO A 13 -73.09 -2.92 40.93
CA PRO A 13 -72.95 -2.33 39.62
C PRO A 13 -74.11 -2.78 38.72
N HIS A 14 -74.67 -1.82 37.98
CA HIS A 14 -75.74 -2.12 37.03
C HIS A 14 -75.09 -2.78 35.80
N PRO A 15 -75.65 -3.86 35.20
CA PRO A 15 -75.02 -4.53 34.06
C PRO A 15 -74.77 -3.65 32.82
N ALA A 16 -75.41 -2.47 32.73
CA ALA A 16 -75.09 -1.46 31.73
C ALA A 16 -73.71 -0.80 31.93
N ASP A 17 -73.25 -0.64 33.18
CA ASP A 17 -71.97 -0.01 33.50
C ASP A 17 -70.80 -0.96 33.22
N ASP A 18 -70.94 -2.25 33.56
CA ASP A 18 -69.94 -3.28 33.26
C ASP A 18 -69.76 -3.48 31.75
N THR A 19 -70.86 -3.47 30.99
CA THR A 19 -70.80 -3.57 29.52
C THR A 19 -70.18 -2.32 28.88
N ALA A 20 -70.45 -1.12 29.39
CA ALA A 20 -69.76 0.11 28.97
C ALA A 20 -68.24 0.06 29.27
N ARG A 21 -67.84 -0.47 30.44
CA ARG A 21 -66.42 -0.62 30.80
C ARG A 21 -65.69 -1.61 29.88
N ILE A 22 -66.31 -2.75 29.58
CA ILE A 22 -65.76 -3.74 28.65
C ILE A 22 -65.59 -3.14 27.24
N LEU A 23 -66.55 -2.35 26.75
CA LEU A 23 -66.44 -1.65 25.47
C LEU A 23 -65.27 -0.64 25.46
N GLN A 24 -65.04 0.08 26.57
CA GLN A 24 -63.90 0.98 26.70
C GLN A 24 -62.56 0.22 26.69
N GLU A 25 -62.47 -0.91 27.41
CA GLU A 25 -61.29 -1.77 27.44
C GLU A 25 -61.00 -2.37 26.04
N ILE A 26 -62.01 -2.87 25.32
CA ILE A 26 -61.87 -3.34 23.93
C ILE A 26 -61.38 -2.21 23.00
N THR A 27 -61.93 -1.00 23.14
CA THR A 27 -61.52 0.17 22.34
C THR A 27 -60.09 0.63 22.67
N ALA A 28 -59.62 0.39 23.91
CA ALA A 28 -58.23 0.64 24.29
C ALA A 28 -57.28 -0.45 23.75
N VAL A 29 -57.72 -1.72 23.70
CA VAL A 29 -56.96 -2.81 23.08
C VAL A 29 -56.84 -2.60 21.57
N GLY A 30 -57.91 -2.21 20.88
CA GLY A 30 -57.88 -1.89 19.44
C GLY A 30 -56.83 -0.83 19.09
N ARG A 31 -56.84 0.31 19.79
CA ARG A 31 -55.82 1.36 19.62
C ARG A 31 -54.39 0.90 19.94
N ARG A 32 -54.21 -0.06 20.85
CA ARG A 32 -52.89 -0.65 21.14
C ARG A 32 -52.45 -1.63 20.05
N LEU A 33 -53.36 -2.35 19.40
CA LEU A 33 -53.07 -3.18 18.23
C LEU A 33 -52.63 -2.31 17.05
N GLU A 34 -53.39 -1.28 16.69
CA GLU A 34 -53.03 -0.30 15.65
C GLU A 34 -51.62 0.31 15.88
N ALA A 35 -51.32 0.69 17.13
CA ALA A 35 -50.01 1.22 17.50
C ALA A 35 -48.88 0.18 17.49
N MET A 36 -49.19 -1.13 17.60
CA MET A 36 -48.21 -2.21 17.42
C MET A 36 -48.00 -2.51 15.93
N ASP A 37 -49.06 -2.50 15.11
CA ASP A 37 -48.96 -2.72 13.66
C ASP A 37 -48.07 -1.67 12.99
N LEU A 38 -48.20 -0.39 13.39
CA LEU A 38 -47.28 0.67 12.96
C LEU A 38 -45.83 0.38 13.33
N LYS A 39 -45.56 -0.02 14.59
CA LYS A 39 -44.19 -0.36 15.04
C LYS A 39 -43.62 -1.60 14.34
N ILE A 40 -44.46 -2.59 14.01
CA ILE A 40 -44.08 -3.78 13.26
C ILE A 40 -43.73 -3.38 11.81
N SER A 41 -44.48 -2.45 11.21
CA SER A 41 -44.16 -1.86 9.91
C SER A 41 -42.81 -1.13 9.94
N ASP A 42 -42.57 -0.26 10.94
CA ASP A 42 -41.30 0.47 11.10
C ASP A 42 -40.11 -0.49 11.30
N LEU A 43 -40.25 -1.51 12.14
CA LEU A 43 -39.23 -2.54 12.35
C LEU A 43 -38.96 -3.36 11.08
N SER A 44 -39.98 -3.62 10.27
CA SER A 44 -39.84 -4.33 8.98
C SER A 44 -39.09 -3.48 7.96
N ALA A 45 -39.37 -2.17 7.90
CA ALA A 45 -38.63 -1.22 7.07
C ALA A 45 -37.16 -1.10 7.51
N ALA A 46 -36.90 -0.97 8.81
CA ALA A 46 -35.54 -0.96 9.36
C ALA A 46 -34.78 -2.26 9.07
N SER A 47 -35.42 -3.43 9.20
CA SER A 47 -34.83 -4.74 8.87
C SER A 47 -34.48 -4.84 7.37
N THR A 48 -35.33 -4.30 6.50
CA THR A 48 -35.04 -4.23 5.05
C THR A 48 -33.85 -3.32 4.76
N SER A 49 -33.74 -2.17 5.43
CA SER A 49 -32.59 -1.25 5.29
C SER A 49 -31.28 -1.91 5.72
N ILE A 50 -31.26 -2.52 6.92
CA ILE A 50 -30.07 -3.23 7.44
C ILE A 50 -29.63 -4.35 6.49
N ARG A 51 -30.58 -5.06 5.86
CA ARG A 51 -30.26 -6.09 4.86
C ARG A 51 -29.59 -5.51 3.61
N ALA A 52 -30.04 -4.34 3.15
CA ALA A 52 -29.43 -3.65 2.02
C ALA A 52 -28.02 -3.15 2.36
N ASP A 53 -27.81 -2.62 3.57
CA ASP A 53 -26.49 -2.19 4.04
C ASP A 53 -25.52 -3.38 4.19
N ILE A 54 -25.97 -4.51 4.73
CA ILE A 54 -25.18 -5.76 4.78
C ILE A 54 -24.77 -6.22 3.39
N ALA A 55 -25.71 -6.24 2.42
CA ALA A 55 -25.40 -6.62 1.05
C ALA A 55 -24.37 -5.67 0.40
N ARG A 56 -24.44 -4.37 0.69
CA ARG A 56 -23.46 -3.38 0.25
C ARG A 56 -22.09 -3.62 0.88
N PHE A 57 -22.02 -3.86 2.19
CA PHE A 57 -20.77 -4.17 2.87
C PHE A 57 -20.12 -5.46 2.36
N GLN A 58 -20.90 -6.49 2.04
CA GLN A 58 -20.38 -7.72 1.43
C GLN A 58 -19.66 -7.43 0.10
N VAL A 59 -20.25 -6.62 -0.78
CA VAL A 59 -19.60 -6.21 -2.04
C VAL A 59 -18.30 -5.44 -1.78
N THR A 60 -18.30 -4.49 -0.83
CA THR A 60 -17.09 -3.73 -0.47
C THR A 60 -15.98 -4.60 0.13
N VAL A 61 -16.32 -5.61 0.93
CA VAL A 61 -15.34 -6.57 1.47
C VAL A 61 -14.73 -7.39 0.34
N THR A 62 -15.53 -7.93 -0.58
CA THR A 62 -15.01 -8.67 -1.75
C THR A 62 -14.13 -7.80 -2.66
N ASP A 63 -14.46 -6.52 -2.83
CA ASP A 63 -13.60 -5.57 -3.56
C ASP A 63 -12.25 -5.36 -2.87
N PHE A 64 -12.24 -5.20 -1.54
CA PHE A 64 -11.00 -5.12 -0.77
C PHE A 64 -10.19 -6.41 -0.79
N ASP A 65 -10.81 -7.59 -0.71
CA ASP A 65 -10.11 -8.88 -0.80
C ASP A 65 -9.42 -9.05 -2.18
N ASN A 66 -10.09 -8.63 -3.26
CA ASN A 66 -9.51 -8.64 -4.61
C ASN A 66 -8.33 -7.67 -4.76
N HIS A 67 -8.46 -6.44 -4.22
CA HIS A 67 -7.39 -5.45 -4.20
C HIS A 67 -6.20 -5.91 -3.36
N LEU A 68 -6.45 -6.51 -2.19
CA LEU A 68 -5.42 -7.06 -1.31
C LEU A 68 -4.68 -8.20 -2.00
N THR A 69 -5.39 -9.16 -2.60
CA THR A 69 -4.80 -10.25 -3.41
C THR A 69 -3.92 -9.71 -4.54
N THR A 70 -4.35 -8.63 -5.19
CA THR A 70 -3.57 -7.98 -6.28
C THR A 70 -2.27 -7.38 -5.75
N ILE A 71 -2.32 -6.68 -4.61
CA ILE A 71 -1.16 -6.08 -3.96
C ILE A 71 -0.19 -7.16 -3.44
N GLU A 72 -0.69 -8.24 -2.84
CA GLU A 72 0.14 -9.36 -2.37
C GLU A 72 0.91 -10.02 -3.51
N ASN A 73 0.28 -10.26 -4.66
CA ASN A 73 0.95 -10.78 -5.85
C ASN A 73 2.03 -9.82 -6.37
N GLN A 74 1.74 -8.51 -6.44
CA GLN A 74 2.73 -7.50 -6.85
C GLN A 74 3.94 -7.46 -5.90
N ILE A 75 3.72 -7.59 -4.59
CA ILE A 75 4.79 -7.65 -3.58
C ILE A 75 5.61 -8.95 -3.73
N ALA A 76 4.96 -10.08 -4.04
CA ALA A 76 5.63 -11.36 -4.25
C ALA A 76 6.55 -11.37 -5.50
N ASP A 77 6.24 -10.56 -6.52
CA ASP A 77 7.05 -10.43 -7.75
C ASP A 77 8.29 -9.55 -7.58
N LEU A 78 8.31 -8.60 -6.62
CA LEU A 78 9.41 -7.65 -6.43
C LEU A 78 10.80 -8.30 -6.23
N PRO A 79 10.98 -9.37 -5.42
CA PRO A 79 12.28 -10.02 -5.25
C PRO A 79 12.84 -10.64 -6.54
N ALA A 80 11.96 -11.10 -7.44
CA ALA A 80 12.39 -11.65 -8.73
C ALA A 80 12.90 -10.54 -9.66
N GLN A 81 12.21 -9.39 -9.69
CA GLN A 81 12.63 -8.22 -10.44
C GLN A 81 13.96 -7.65 -9.91
N ASP A 82 14.13 -7.57 -8.59
CA ASP A 82 15.37 -7.08 -7.98
C ASP A 82 16.56 -8.02 -8.26
N GLY A 83 16.32 -9.33 -8.24
CA GLY A 83 17.30 -10.34 -8.67
C GLY A 83 17.72 -10.21 -10.14
N GLU A 84 16.78 -9.89 -11.04
CA GLU A 84 17.11 -9.59 -12.45
C GLU A 84 17.94 -8.31 -12.57
N ILE A 85 17.58 -7.25 -11.85
CA ILE A 85 18.33 -5.98 -11.82
C ILE A 85 19.77 -6.21 -11.34
N GLN A 86 19.97 -6.95 -10.25
CA GLN A 86 21.31 -7.28 -9.73
C GLN A 86 22.13 -8.11 -10.75
N SER A 87 21.50 -9.10 -11.40
CA SER A 87 22.13 -9.90 -12.47
C SER A 87 22.57 -9.03 -13.65
N LEU A 88 21.72 -8.09 -14.09
CA LEU A 88 22.03 -7.14 -15.16
C LEU A 88 23.15 -6.17 -14.75
N GLN A 89 23.18 -5.69 -13.51
CA GLN A 89 24.26 -4.84 -12.98
C GLN A 89 25.62 -5.56 -12.98
N ILE A 90 25.66 -6.82 -12.54
CA ILE A 90 26.88 -7.65 -12.59
C ILE A 90 27.34 -7.83 -14.04
N LYS A 91 26.41 -8.15 -14.95
CA LYS A 91 26.72 -8.32 -16.38
C LYS A 91 27.22 -7.02 -17.05
N ILE A 92 26.63 -5.88 -16.72
CA ILE A 92 27.10 -4.57 -17.21
C ILE A 92 28.50 -4.27 -16.68
N THR A 93 28.77 -4.54 -15.40
CA THR A 93 30.09 -4.34 -14.77
C THR A 93 31.16 -5.20 -15.45
N ASP A 94 30.91 -6.50 -15.65
CA ASP A 94 31.83 -7.39 -16.38
C ASP A 94 32.08 -6.91 -17.82
N LEU A 95 31.04 -6.41 -18.53
CA LEU A 95 31.20 -5.86 -19.87
C LEU A 95 31.99 -4.54 -19.88
N GLU A 96 31.81 -3.66 -18.88
CA GLU A 96 32.62 -2.45 -18.74
C GLU A 96 34.08 -2.77 -18.43
N ASP A 97 34.35 -3.71 -17.53
CA ASP A 97 35.68 -4.14 -17.13
C ASP A 97 36.40 -4.84 -18.29
N ARG A 98 35.72 -5.73 -19.03
CA ARG A 98 36.27 -6.32 -20.27
C ARG A 98 36.59 -5.27 -21.33
N ARG A 99 35.73 -4.27 -21.50
CA ARG A 99 35.94 -3.15 -22.43
C ARG A 99 37.08 -2.24 -21.98
N ARG A 100 37.38 -2.17 -20.69
CA ARG A 100 38.42 -1.30 -20.11
C ARG A 100 39.70 -2.01 -19.71
N ARG A 101 39.76 -3.34 -19.79
CA ARG A 101 40.88 -4.19 -19.35
C ARG A 101 42.24 -3.71 -19.83
N ASP A 102 42.32 -3.32 -21.11
CA ASP A 102 43.58 -2.94 -21.77
C ASP A 102 43.83 -1.42 -21.71
N ASN A 103 42.99 -0.65 -21.00
CA ASN A 103 43.12 0.80 -20.85
C ASN A 103 43.85 1.19 -19.56
N ILE A 104 45.11 1.59 -19.68
CA ILE A 104 45.89 2.16 -18.57
C ILE A 104 45.65 3.68 -18.47
N ARG A 105 45.57 4.22 -17.25
CA ARG A 105 45.47 5.66 -16.98
C ARG A 105 46.67 6.15 -16.17
N PHE A 106 47.36 7.15 -16.71
CA PHE A 106 48.43 7.86 -16.01
C PHE A 106 47.89 9.13 -15.36
N PHE A 107 48.27 9.39 -14.11
CA PHE A 107 47.89 10.56 -13.33
C PHE A 107 49.12 11.41 -12.98
N GLY A 108 48.92 12.70 -12.70
CA GLY A 108 50.00 13.60 -12.27
C GLY A 108 50.92 14.12 -13.38
N ILE A 109 50.73 13.72 -14.64
CA ILE A 109 51.48 14.27 -15.78
C ILE A 109 51.06 15.73 -16.02
N PRO A 110 51.98 16.71 -15.96
CA PRO A 110 51.67 18.11 -16.30
C PRO A 110 51.22 18.27 -17.76
N GLU A 111 50.45 19.31 -18.05
CA GLU A 111 50.06 19.60 -19.44
C GLU A 111 51.28 19.89 -20.32
N HIS A 112 51.20 19.49 -21.59
CA HIS A 112 52.25 19.61 -22.61
C HIS A 112 53.57 18.84 -22.36
N LYS A 113 53.76 18.18 -21.20
CA LYS A 113 54.93 17.31 -20.94
C LYS A 113 55.02 16.10 -21.89
N GLU A 114 53.88 15.68 -22.44
CA GLU A 114 53.74 14.58 -23.41
C GLU A 114 54.33 14.91 -24.80
N GLY A 115 54.58 16.18 -25.11
CA GLY A 115 55.04 16.63 -26.42
C GLY A 115 53.95 16.56 -27.50
N SER A 116 54.37 16.36 -28.76
CA SER A 116 53.46 16.31 -29.92
C SER A 116 52.77 14.96 -30.14
N ASP A 117 53.34 13.87 -29.63
CA ASP A 117 52.77 12.53 -29.75
C ASP A 117 52.64 11.88 -28.36
N VAL A 118 51.38 11.73 -27.93
CA VAL A 118 51.00 11.14 -26.64
C VAL A 118 51.41 9.66 -26.53
N LYS A 119 51.65 8.95 -27.64
CA LYS A 119 52.16 7.56 -27.61
C LYS A 119 53.65 7.50 -27.28
N SER A 120 54.46 8.39 -27.84
CA SER A 120 55.91 8.43 -27.61
C SER A 120 56.31 8.62 -26.14
N PHE A 121 55.52 9.37 -25.37
CA PHE A 121 55.80 9.67 -23.97
C PHE A 121 55.90 8.41 -23.08
N PRO A 122 54.86 7.56 -22.94
CA PRO A 122 54.96 6.34 -22.15
C PRO A 122 55.98 5.33 -22.70
N THR A 123 56.18 5.24 -24.02
CA THR A 123 57.21 4.34 -24.61
C THR A 123 58.62 4.65 -24.11
N ASN A 124 58.94 5.92 -23.91
CA ASN A 124 60.26 6.34 -23.42
C ASN A 124 60.34 6.33 -21.88
N VAL A 125 59.27 6.75 -21.20
CA VAL A 125 59.25 6.96 -19.74
C VAL A 125 59.03 5.67 -18.95
N LEU A 126 58.31 4.68 -19.49
CA LEU A 126 58.07 3.42 -18.77
C LEU A 126 59.34 2.56 -18.59
N PRO A 127 60.20 2.35 -19.61
CA PRO A 127 61.47 1.66 -19.41
C PRO A 127 62.36 2.36 -18.36
N GLU A 128 62.45 3.69 -18.41
CA GLU A 128 63.23 4.50 -17.46
C GLU A 128 62.73 4.38 -16.01
N LEU A 129 61.40 4.46 -15.80
CA LEU A 129 60.81 4.39 -14.47
C LEU A 129 60.77 2.98 -13.87
N THR A 130 60.63 1.94 -14.70
CA THR A 130 60.43 0.56 -14.22
C THR A 130 61.69 -0.29 -14.26
N GLY A 131 62.71 0.11 -15.03
CA GLY A 131 63.90 -0.71 -15.29
C GLY A 131 63.61 -1.98 -16.09
N LEU A 132 62.42 -2.11 -16.69
CA LEU A 132 62.02 -3.26 -17.49
C LEU A 132 62.38 -3.05 -18.97
N ASP A 133 62.87 -4.11 -19.60
CA ASP A 133 63.02 -4.17 -21.05
C ASP A 133 61.69 -4.56 -21.70
N PHE A 134 61.19 -3.68 -22.59
CA PHE A 134 59.97 -3.90 -23.36
C PHE A 134 60.34 -4.25 -24.79
N SER A 135 60.67 -5.52 -25.00
CA SER A 135 61.00 -6.10 -26.30
C SER A 135 60.03 -7.25 -26.62
N PRO A 136 59.14 -7.13 -27.64
CA PRO A 136 59.02 -6.01 -28.58
C PRO A 136 58.49 -4.70 -27.94
N PRO A 137 58.69 -3.54 -28.59
CA PRO A 137 58.25 -2.24 -28.08
C PRO A 137 56.74 -2.18 -27.79
N LEU A 138 56.37 -1.32 -26.83
CA LEU A 138 54.98 -1.11 -26.43
C LEU A 138 54.11 -0.59 -27.60
N GLU A 139 53.11 -1.38 -27.98
CA GLU A 139 52.10 -0.98 -28.97
C GLU A 139 50.87 -0.36 -28.31
N PHE A 140 50.38 0.75 -28.87
CA PHE A 140 49.19 1.46 -28.37
C PHE A 140 48.14 1.57 -29.47
N GLN A 141 46.97 0.97 -29.28
CA GLN A 141 45.83 1.18 -30.17
C GLN A 141 45.45 2.67 -30.21
N ARG A 142 45.32 3.30 -29.04
CA ARG A 142 45.01 4.73 -28.88
C ARG A 142 45.59 5.28 -27.58
N ALA A 143 46.27 6.42 -27.65
CA ALA A 143 46.67 7.21 -26.48
C ALA A 143 46.09 8.63 -26.63
N HIS A 144 45.56 9.19 -25.53
CA HIS A 144 44.95 10.52 -25.52
C HIS A 144 44.77 11.01 -24.09
N ARG A 145 44.95 12.32 -23.87
CA ARG A 145 44.61 12.97 -22.59
C ARG A 145 43.09 13.02 -22.44
N ILE A 146 42.59 12.57 -21.28
CA ILE A 146 41.18 12.66 -20.90
C ILE A 146 40.90 14.01 -20.24
N ARG A 147 39.66 14.52 -20.36
CA ARG A 147 39.23 15.73 -19.66
C ARG A 147 39.30 15.53 -18.13
N PRO A 148 39.45 16.60 -17.33
CA PRO A 148 39.35 16.52 -15.89
C PRO A 148 38.09 15.76 -15.47
N LEU A 149 38.24 14.86 -14.49
CA LEU A 149 37.11 14.10 -13.97
C LEU A 149 36.08 15.11 -13.42
N HIS A 150 34.85 15.07 -13.93
CA HIS A 150 33.75 15.85 -13.37
C HIS A 150 33.65 15.46 -11.89
N LYS A 151 33.68 16.44 -10.97
CA LYS A 151 33.40 16.14 -9.55
C LYS A 151 32.02 15.50 -9.49
N ALA A 152 31.90 14.41 -8.73
CA ALA A 152 30.61 13.83 -8.42
C ALA A 152 29.70 14.92 -7.79
N PRO A 153 28.38 14.87 -8.01
CA PRO A 153 27.46 15.74 -7.28
C PRO A 153 27.65 15.54 -5.77
N PRO A 154 27.53 16.59 -4.94
CA PRO A 154 27.41 16.38 -3.50
C PRO A 154 26.15 15.56 -3.22
N GLY A 155 26.32 14.48 -2.45
CA GLY A 155 25.22 13.77 -1.80
C GLY A 155 24.86 14.41 -0.47
#